data_AF-A0A538GJ28-F1
#
_entry.id   AF-A0A538GJ28-F1
#
_cell.length_a   1.000
_cell.length_b   1.000
_cell.length_c   1.000
_cell.angle_alpha   90.00
_cell.angle_beta   90.00
_cell.angle_gamma   90.00
#
_symmetry.space_group_name_H-M   'P 1'
#
loop_
_entity.id
_entity.type
_entity.pdbx_description
1 polymer ?
#
loop_
_entity_poly.entity_id
_entity_poly.type
_entity_poly.pdbx_seq_one_letter_code
_entity_poly.pdbx_strand_id
1 'polypeptide(L)'
;MRLTIVDEGHAPPEAAMLAAIRERTGAEPLGVVKTLLYRPELFGEPFSEALDVAMRGPSEWSPGERELFAAFTSLLRQCPF
;
A
#
# COMPACT_ATOMS: atom_id res chain seq x y z
N MET A 1 7.49 9.57 -11.96
CA MET A 1 8.18 10.51 -11.04
C MET A 1 7.38 10.55 -9.76
N ARG A 2 7.99 10.25 -8.60
CA ARG A 2 7.29 10.25 -7.30
C ARG A 2 7.32 11.66 -6.72
N LEU A 3 6.24 12.07 -6.06
CA LEU A 3 6.18 13.35 -5.36
C LEU A 3 7.04 13.28 -4.11
N THR A 4 8.02 14.18 -3.98
CA THR A 4 8.95 14.24 -2.83
C THR A 4 8.22 14.35 -1.49
N ILE A 5 7.05 15.01 -1.47
CA ILE A 5 6.24 15.16 -0.26
C ILE A 5 5.73 13.82 0.30
N VAL A 6 5.65 12.77 -0.51
CA VAL A 6 5.29 11.41 -0.07
C VAL A 6 6.48 10.67 0.53
N ASP A 7 7.69 11.21 0.43
CA ASP A 7 8.89 10.65 1.06
C ASP A 7 9.22 11.35 2.40
N GLU A 8 8.87 12.63 2.57
CA GLU A 8 9.28 13.43 3.74
C GLU A 8 8.15 14.20 4.45
N GLY A 9 6.95 14.30 3.86
CA GLY A 9 5.88 15.18 4.34
C GLY A 9 4.85 14.54 5.29
N HIS A 10 5.20 13.45 5.97
CA HIS A 10 4.28 12.71 6.83
C HIS A 10 3.97 13.46 8.14
N ALA A 11 2.77 13.26 8.66
CA ALA A 11 2.46 13.67 10.02
C ALA A 11 3.28 12.83 11.04
N PRO A 12 3.49 13.34 12.27
CA PRO A 12 4.42 12.72 13.21
C PRO A 12 4.17 11.23 13.52
N PRO A 13 2.92 10.77 13.72
CA PRO A 13 2.65 9.34 13.96
C PRO A 13 3.07 8.45 12.78
N GLU A 14 2.75 8.86 11.55
CA GLU A 14 3.05 8.11 10.33
C GLU A 14 4.56 8.11 10.04
N ALA A 15 5.22 9.24 10.28
CA ALA A 15 6.67 9.36 10.18
C ALA A 15 7.38 8.41 11.17
N ALA A 16 6.88 8.32 12.41
CA ALA A 16 7.40 7.39 13.42
C ALA A 16 7.21 5.92 12.97
N MET A 17 6.06 5.60 12.37
CA MET A 17 5.82 4.25 11.85
C MET A 17 6.79 3.89 10.70
N LEU A 18 7.03 4.82 9.77
CA LEU A 18 8.00 4.61 8.68
C LEU A 18 9.43 4.43 9.20
N ALA A 19 9.81 5.17 10.25
CA ALA A 19 11.10 5.00 10.92
C ALA A 19 11.22 3.61 11.57
N ALA A 20 10.16 3.14 12.24
CA ALA A 20 10.13 1.80 12.83
C ALA A 20 10.24 0.69 11.76
N ILE A 21 9.57 0.83 10.61
CA ILE A 21 9.71 -0.10 9.49
C ILE A 21 11.15 -0.15 9.01
N ARG A 22 11.78 1.01 8.84
CA ARG A 22 13.18 1.12 8.41
C ARG A 22 14.13 0.42 9.36
N GLU A 23 13.96 0.64 10.67
CA GLU A 23 14.79 0.01 11.69
C GLU A 23 14.62 -1.51 11.70
N ARG A 24 13.38 -2.01 11.64
CA ARG A 24 13.10 -3.45 11.73
C ARG A 24 13.49 -4.23 10.48
N THR A 25 13.38 -3.61 9.30
CA THR A 25 13.66 -4.27 8.02
C THR A 25 15.07 -4.00 7.49
N GLY A 26 15.74 -2.95 7.99
CA GLY A 26 17.01 -2.48 7.43
C GLY A 26 16.87 -1.86 6.04
N ALA A 27 15.64 -1.62 5.57
CA ALA A 27 15.33 -1.18 4.21
C ALA A 27 14.40 0.05 4.18
N GLU A 28 14.39 0.74 3.05
CA GLU A 28 13.45 1.83 2.80
C GLU A 28 12.00 1.27 2.75
N PRO A 29 11.03 1.88 3.46
CA PRO A 29 9.63 1.52 3.29
C PRO A 29 9.16 1.62 1.83
N LEU A 30 8.41 0.61 1.39
CA LEU A 30 7.89 0.53 0.02
C LEU A 30 7.09 1.78 -0.37
N GLY A 31 7.08 2.07 -1.67
CA GLY A 31 6.38 3.23 -2.22
C GLY A 31 4.90 3.28 -1.86
N VAL A 32 4.24 2.13 -1.95
CA VAL A 32 2.82 1.97 -1.59
C VAL A 32 2.58 2.27 -0.11
N VAL A 33 3.46 1.82 0.79
CA VAL A 33 3.32 2.04 2.24
C VAL A 33 3.36 3.52 2.55
N LYS A 34 4.36 4.26 2.05
CA LYS A 34 4.36 5.71 2.30
C LYS A 34 3.18 6.42 1.63
N THR A 35 2.71 5.95 0.48
CA THR A 35 1.54 6.57 -0.17
C THR A 35 0.28 6.42 0.69
N LEU A 36 0.05 5.25 1.28
CA LEU A 36 -1.07 5.02 2.18
C LEU A 36 -0.94 5.81 3.49
N LEU A 37 0.28 6.03 3.97
CA LEU A 37 0.54 6.80 5.18
C LEU A 37 0.68 8.31 4.95
N TYR A 38 0.52 8.78 3.73
CA TYR A 38 0.54 10.21 3.43
C TYR A 38 -0.90 10.74 3.41
N ARG A 39 -1.30 11.43 4.49
CA ARG A 39 -2.70 11.87 4.74
C ARG A 39 -3.67 10.67 4.69
N PRO A 40 -3.54 9.73 5.63
CA PRO A 40 -4.26 8.46 5.58
C PRO A 40 -5.78 8.65 5.47
N GLU A 41 -6.35 9.66 6.12
CA GLU A 41 -7.79 9.93 6.12
C GLU A 41 -8.34 10.36 4.75
N LEU A 42 -7.47 10.89 3.88
CA LEU A 42 -7.86 11.34 2.53
C LEU A 42 -7.88 10.18 1.52
N PHE A 43 -6.95 9.25 1.64
CA PHE A 43 -6.76 8.19 0.64
C PHE A 43 -6.39 6.85 1.26
N GLY A 44 -5.43 6.82 2.18
CA GLY A 44 -4.87 5.58 2.73
C GLY A 44 -5.90 4.66 3.36
N GLU A 45 -6.69 5.19 4.30
CA GLU A 45 -7.75 4.47 5.01
C GLU A 45 -8.85 3.98 4.07
N PRO A 46 -9.55 4.86 3.31
CA PRO A 46 -10.65 4.41 2.45
C PRO A 46 -10.18 3.45 1.34
N PHE A 47 -8.96 3.63 0.82
CA PHE A 47 -8.39 2.70 -0.15
C PHE A 47 -8.06 1.34 0.48
N SER A 48 -7.47 1.34 1.67
CA SER A 48 -7.11 0.10 2.37
C SER A 48 -8.35 -0.71 2.75
N GLU A 49 -9.42 -0.05 3.21
CA GLU A 49 -10.71 -0.70 3.49
C GLU A 49 -11.31 -1.33 2.23
N ALA A 50 -11.34 -0.59 1.12
CA ALA A 50 -11.84 -1.11 -0.15
C ALA A 50 -11.00 -2.29 -0.66
N LEU A 51 -9.67 -2.21 -0.53
CA LEU A 51 -8.75 -3.27 -0.91
C LEU A 51 -8.94 -4.52 -0.03
N ASP A 52 -9.15 -4.35 1.28
CA ASP A 52 -9.37 -5.47 2.19
C ASP A 52 -10.70 -6.19 1.87
N VAL A 53 -11.76 -5.45 1.58
CA VAL A 53 -13.03 -6.03 1.08
C VAL A 53 -12.78 -6.83 -0.19
N ALA A 54 -12.04 -6.26 -1.15
CA ALA A 54 -11.76 -6.94 -2.42
C ALA A 54 -10.90 -8.19 -2.24
N MET A 55 -9.82 -8.12 -1.46
CA MET A 55 -8.77 -9.15 -1.37
C MET A 55 -8.98 -10.18 -0.26
N ARG A 56 -9.70 -9.81 0.81
CA ARG A 56 -9.88 -10.63 2.02
C ARG A 56 -11.35 -10.80 2.43
N GLY A 57 -12.25 -9.93 1.98
CA GLY A 57 -13.68 -10.02 2.26
C GLY A 57 -14.36 -11.31 1.76
N PRO A 58 -15.61 -11.59 2.18
CA PRO A 58 -16.36 -12.78 1.79
C PRO A 58 -16.48 -12.92 0.27
N SER A 59 -16.15 -14.10 -0.25
CA SER A 59 -16.16 -14.39 -1.68
C SER A 59 -16.17 -15.91 -1.93
N GLU A 60 -16.65 -16.33 -3.10
CA GLU A 60 -16.46 -17.69 -3.60
C GLU A 60 -15.01 -17.96 -4.02
N TRP A 61 -14.25 -16.89 -4.31
CA TRP A 61 -12.83 -16.98 -4.63
C TRP A 61 -11.97 -16.95 -3.38
N SER A 62 -11.03 -17.89 -3.33
CA SER A 62 -9.98 -17.90 -2.33
C SER A 62 -9.13 -16.62 -2.41
N PRO A 63 -8.44 -16.23 -1.32
CA PRO A 63 -7.50 -15.12 -1.38
C PRO A 63 -6.41 -15.32 -2.44
N GLY A 64 -5.93 -16.56 -2.65
CA GLY A 64 -4.93 -16.86 -3.67
C GLY A 64 -5.40 -16.62 -5.10
N GLU A 65 -6.66 -16.95 -5.41
CA GLU A 65 -7.26 -16.65 -6.73
C GLU A 65 -7.37 -15.14 -6.97
N ARG A 66 -7.71 -14.38 -5.93
CA ARG A 66 -7.77 -12.92 -6.01
C ARG A 66 -6.39 -12.29 -6.25
N GLU A 67 -5.35 -12.80 -5.61
CA GLU A 67 -3.96 -12.42 -5.90
C GLU A 67 -3.57 -12.75 -7.36
N LEU A 68 -4.01 -13.91 -7.88
CA LEU A 68 -3.78 -14.27 -9.29
C LEU A 68 -4.45 -13.28 -10.25
N PHE A 69 -5.70 -12.86 -9.97
CA PHE A 69 -6.40 -11.86 -10.77
C PHE A 69 -5.69 -10.50 -10.73
N ALA A 70 -5.23 -10.08 -9.54
CA ALA A 70 -4.47 -8.85 -9.36
C ALA A 70 -3.16 -8.89 -10.15
N ALA A 71 -2.38 -9.97 -10.01
CA ALA A 71 -1.11 -10.15 -10.71
C ALA A 71 -1.30 -10.17 -12.24
N PHE A 72 -2.30 -10.90 -12.74
CA PHE A 72 -2.61 -10.95 -14.16
C PHE A 72 -3.05 -9.57 -14.70
N THR A 73 -3.87 -8.86 -13.96
CA THR A 73 -4.30 -7.49 -14.32
C THR A 73 -3.11 -6.54 -14.36
N SER A 74 -2.21 -6.59 -13.36
CA SER A 74 -0.98 -5.80 -13.32
C SER A 74 -0.06 -6.11 -14.50
N LEU A 75 0.07 -7.39 -14.88
CA LEU A 75 0.83 -7.80 -16.06
C LEU A 75 0.26 -7.17 -17.34
N LEU A 76 -1.06 -7.26 -17.55
CA LEU A 76 -1.73 -6.66 -18.72
C LEU A 76 -1.58 -5.14 -18.77
N ARG A 77 -1.53 -4.49 -17.60
CA ARG A 77 -1.36 -3.03 -17.47
C ARG A 77 0.10 -2.58 -17.42
N GLN A 78 1.06 -3.50 -17.57
CA GLN A 78 2.49 -3.20 -17.47
C GLN A 78 2.81 -2.43 -16.18
N CYS A 79 2.29 -2.92 -15.05
CA CYS A 79 2.54 -2.37 -13.72
C CYS A 79 3.63 -3.22 -13.03
N PRO A 80 4.92 -2.84 -13.13
CA PRO A 80 6.03 -3.64 -12.58
C PRO A 80 6.32 -3.35 -11.10
N PHE A 81 5.48 -2.55 -10.45
CA PHE A 81 5.65 -2.16 -9.04
C PHE A 81 5.61 -3.38 -8.12
#